data_AF-A0A954BTB3-F1
#
_entry.id   AF-A0A954BTB3-F1
#
_cell.length_a   1.000
_cell.length_b   1.000
_cell.length_c   1.000
_cell.angle_alpha   90.00
_cell.angle_beta   90.00
_cell.angle_gamma   90.00
#
_symmetry.space_group_name_H-M   'P 1'
#
loop_
_entity.id
_entity.type
_entity.pdbx_description
1 polymer ?
#
loop_
_entity_poly.entity_id
_entity_poly.type
_entity_poly.pdbx_seq_one_letter_code
_entity_poly.pdbx_strand_id
1 'polypeptide(L)'
;MAKKSSKGGTQARKADEAKAASPAKPVPEPDTPTLGSLVHKNRMVRLKGSDKTFALEQLIGSAARALNLSAGEQLDLSAAVQAREAALNTQLGPGWAAPHAMLDVSNELVMIVGRSKSGIDYGRPEMGRVHLVFLFISSPRNHDVYLRVLGQLANVFKDPDDPDRLERAIRADTPGKLKSALGDNVRKRRLIVSRRLPQVTRALIRNLLRFADDIDAEAIVLFTDVFRNPGLLASFVSKKLVLATRAAEVPDALADKARGVVRLARGDFSEESAVQLALLSAGAKGLLGAGRRVVALCGEKNSDTFDTVRIETPRLMISRIFSKAAKETVQPEVFERALQLMVEMSEEGREGKPIGTAMVLGDDETVRDMIQQLTINPFRGYDESERNILDPALEETVKEFALLDGAFVVNRNGAIQAAGAYLSPPAEIRVDLQSGLGTRHRVAAAITKASRAISIVLSQSSGRVTVFRGGKEVLTVSPSRSRVDVPVESEE
;
A
#
# COMPACT_ATOMS: atom_id res chain seq x y z
N MET A 1 -74.89 -49.55 -2.07
CA MET A 1 -73.89 -50.05 -3.05
C MET A 1 -73.29 -48.82 -3.72
N ALA A 2 -71.99 -48.54 -3.86
CA ALA A 2 -70.75 -49.20 -3.49
C ALA A 2 -69.65 -48.12 -3.26
N LYS A 3 -68.60 -48.53 -2.54
CA LYS A 3 -67.42 -47.79 -2.04
C LYS A 3 -66.53 -47.17 -3.16
N LYS A 4 -65.88 -46.03 -2.86
CA LYS A 4 -64.40 -45.86 -2.76
C LYS A 4 -63.93 -44.39 -2.77
N SER A 5 -63.30 -43.99 -1.65
CA SER A 5 -62.02 -43.25 -1.53
C SER A 5 -61.68 -42.14 -2.55
N SER A 6 -61.32 -40.92 -2.17
CA SER A 6 -60.27 -40.56 -1.21
C SER A 6 -60.37 -39.06 -0.86
N LYS A 7 -60.12 -38.75 0.42
CA LYS A 7 -60.00 -37.38 0.97
C LYS A 7 -58.70 -36.77 0.42
N GLY A 8 -58.66 -35.52 -0.04
CA GLY A 8 -58.95 -34.29 0.71
C GLY A 8 -57.65 -33.80 1.34
N GLY A 9 -57.15 -32.58 1.17
CA GLY A 9 -57.67 -31.38 0.54
C GLY A 9 -56.53 -30.40 0.28
N THR A 10 -56.80 -29.44 -0.59
CA THR A 10 -55.83 -28.49 -1.13
C THR A 10 -56.04 -27.12 -0.49
N GLN A 11 -54.94 -26.56 0.02
CA GLN A 11 -54.61 -25.13 0.14
C GLN A 11 -55.48 -24.20 1.01
N ALA A 12 -54.86 -23.71 2.08
CA ALA A 12 -54.91 -22.29 2.44
C ALA A 12 -53.53 -21.82 2.93
N ARG A 13 -53.09 -20.70 2.37
CA ARG A 13 -51.76 -20.09 2.50
C ARG A 13 -51.54 -19.48 3.89
N LYS A 14 -50.38 -19.75 4.49
CA LYS A 14 -49.61 -18.79 5.30
C LYS A 14 -48.12 -18.98 4.98
N ALA A 15 -47.48 -17.90 4.58
CA ALA A 15 -46.06 -17.82 4.28
C ALA A 15 -45.29 -17.83 5.61
N ASP A 16 -44.48 -18.87 5.82
CA ASP A 16 -43.48 -18.94 6.87
C ASP A 16 -42.16 -18.36 6.35
N GLU A 17 -41.53 -17.57 7.21
CA GLU A 17 -40.29 -16.85 7.00
C GLU A 17 -39.12 -17.79 6.68
N ALA A 18 -38.57 -17.68 5.48
CA ALA A 18 -37.27 -18.24 5.15
C ALA A 18 -36.17 -17.43 5.86
N LYS A 19 -35.76 -17.90 7.05
CA LYS A 19 -34.54 -17.44 7.72
C LYS A 19 -33.35 -18.04 6.97
N ALA A 20 -32.85 -17.31 5.97
CA ALA A 20 -31.62 -17.63 5.26
C ALA A 20 -30.48 -17.75 6.27
N ALA A 21 -29.94 -18.97 6.43
CA ALA A 21 -28.74 -19.21 7.19
C ALA A 21 -27.59 -18.42 6.56
N SER A 22 -26.99 -17.54 7.35
CA SER A 22 -25.76 -16.83 7.01
C SER A 22 -24.70 -17.83 6.53
N PRO A 23 -23.89 -17.53 5.49
CA PRO A 23 -22.80 -18.41 5.12
C PRO A 23 -21.87 -18.56 6.32
N ALA A 24 -21.54 -19.82 6.64
CA ALA A 24 -20.58 -20.13 7.68
C ALA A 24 -19.28 -19.36 7.40
N LYS A 25 -18.79 -18.63 8.40
CA LYS A 25 -17.47 -17.99 8.33
C LYS A 25 -16.43 -19.07 7.96
N PRO A 26 -15.46 -18.79 7.08
CA PRO A 26 -14.40 -19.74 6.80
C PRO A 26 -13.73 -20.13 8.12
N VAL A 27 -13.64 -21.44 8.36
CA VAL A 27 -12.85 -21.99 9.46
C VAL A 27 -11.42 -21.48 9.26
N PRO A 28 -10.77 -20.88 10.27
CA PRO A 28 -9.40 -20.41 10.12
C PRO A 28 -8.51 -21.61 9.75
N GLU A 29 -7.80 -21.50 8.63
CA GLU A 29 -6.81 -22.50 8.22
C GLU A 29 -5.75 -22.65 9.32
N PRO A 30 -5.29 -23.87 9.65
CA PRO A 30 -4.21 -24.05 10.61
C PRO A 30 -2.92 -23.38 10.12
N ASP A 31 -2.30 -22.59 10.99
CA ASP A 31 -1.04 -21.90 10.73
C ASP A 31 0.00 -22.86 10.11
N THR A 32 0.48 -22.53 8.91
CA THR A 32 1.50 -23.34 8.24
C THR A 32 2.85 -23.13 8.95
N PRO A 33 3.54 -24.18 9.40
CA PRO A 33 4.82 -24.03 10.08
C PRO A 33 5.86 -23.42 9.15
N THR A 34 6.75 -22.59 9.70
CA THR A 34 7.89 -22.06 8.95
C THR A 34 8.97 -23.12 8.79
N LEU A 35 9.75 -23.07 7.70
CA LEU A 35 10.80 -24.06 7.43
C LEU A 35 11.80 -24.26 8.58
N GLY A 36 12.22 -23.20 9.28
CA GLY A 36 13.18 -23.38 10.36
C GLY A 36 12.54 -23.85 11.68
N SER A 37 11.23 -23.70 11.86
CA SER A 37 10.52 -24.30 12.99
C SER A 37 10.59 -25.83 12.91
N LEU A 38 10.59 -26.36 11.68
CA LEU A 38 10.73 -27.80 11.39
C LEU A 38 12.17 -28.31 11.52
N VAL A 39 13.18 -27.44 11.52
CA VAL A 39 14.60 -27.85 11.72
C VAL A 39 14.85 -28.11 13.20
N HIS A 40 15.11 -29.35 13.57
CA HIS A 40 15.41 -29.74 14.95
C HIS A 40 16.80 -30.36 15.09
N LYS A 41 17.47 -30.11 16.23
CA LYS A 41 18.84 -30.60 16.49
C LYS A 41 18.99 -32.12 16.42
N ASN A 42 17.97 -32.85 16.88
CA ASN A 42 17.93 -34.32 16.86
C ASN A 42 17.41 -34.89 15.52
N ARG A 43 17.17 -34.03 14.53
CA ARG A 43 16.60 -34.39 13.21
C ARG A 43 17.51 -33.93 12.07
N MET A 44 18.79 -33.75 12.34
CA MET A 44 19.80 -33.40 11.35
C MET A 44 20.88 -34.47 11.31
N VAL A 45 21.10 -35.08 10.15
CA VAL A 45 21.98 -36.24 9.95
C VAL A 45 23.10 -35.86 8.99
N ARG A 46 24.34 -36.20 9.35
CA ARG A 46 25.46 -36.19 8.40
C ARG A 46 25.43 -37.50 7.63
N LEU A 47 25.07 -37.43 6.35
CA LEU A 47 25.01 -38.59 5.47
C LEU A 47 26.41 -39.04 5.09
N LYS A 48 26.65 -40.34 5.19
CA LYS A 48 27.87 -41.01 4.73
C LYS A 48 27.60 -41.65 3.37
N GLY A 49 28.65 -41.79 2.57
CA GLY A 49 28.58 -42.35 1.22
C GLY A 49 27.99 -41.40 0.18
N SER A 50 27.92 -41.88 -1.06
CA SER A 50 27.40 -41.16 -2.22
C SER A 50 26.23 -41.87 -2.89
N ASP A 51 25.71 -42.94 -2.29
CA ASP A 51 24.58 -43.72 -2.82
C ASP A 51 23.24 -43.26 -2.22
N LYS A 52 22.21 -43.21 -3.07
CA LYS A 52 20.86 -42.78 -2.69
C LYS A 52 20.19 -43.71 -1.69
N THR A 53 20.25 -45.02 -1.92
CA THR A 53 19.60 -46.02 -1.07
C THR A 53 20.18 -45.94 0.33
N PHE A 54 21.51 -45.92 0.43
CA PHE A 54 22.20 -45.78 1.71
C PHE A 54 21.92 -44.44 2.41
N ALA A 55 21.73 -43.35 1.66
CA ALA A 55 21.33 -42.06 2.21
C ALA A 55 19.92 -42.09 2.79
N LEU A 56 18.96 -42.71 2.10
CA LEU A 56 17.58 -42.86 2.56
C LEU A 56 17.49 -43.76 3.81
N GLU A 57 18.23 -44.87 3.86
CA GLU A 57 18.30 -45.75 5.04
C GLU A 57 18.80 -44.99 6.29
N GLN A 58 19.84 -44.17 6.15
CA GLN A 58 20.34 -43.32 7.24
C GLN A 58 19.29 -42.32 7.74
N LEU A 59 18.49 -41.75 6.82
CA LEU A 59 17.41 -40.82 7.15
C LEU A 59 16.25 -41.51 7.87
N ILE A 60 15.81 -42.67 7.36
CA ILE A 60 14.76 -43.49 7.96
C ILE A 60 15.17 -43.93 9.37
N GLY A 61 16.40 -44.39 9.55
CA GLY A 61 16.91 -44.75 10.88
C GLY A 61 16.95 -43.56 11.84
N SER A 62 17.21 -42.34 11.34
CA SER A 62 17.14 -41.13 12.18
C SER A 62 15.71 -40.72 12.48
N ALA A 63 14.77 -40.88 11.54
CA ALA A 63 13.36 -40.64 11.75
C ALA A 63 12.79 -41.57 12.83
N ALA A 64 13.10 -42.87 12.73
CA ALA A 64 12.66 -43.88 13.69
C ALA A 64 13.08 -43.53 15.12
N ARG A 65 14.35 -43.13 15.32
CA ARG A 65 14.84 -42.64 16.62
C ARG A 65 14.19 -41.33 17.06
N ALA A 66 13.96 -40.39 16.14
CA ALA A 66 13.41 -39.08 16.47
C ALA A 66 11.92 -39.11 16.82
N LEU A 67 11.19 -40.12 16.34
CA LEU A 67 9.76 -40.32 16.58
C LEU A 67 9.47 -41.48 17.53
N ASN A 68 10.50 -42.15 18.05
CA ASN A 68 10.37 -43.36 18.88
C ASN A 68 9.49 -44.44 18.24
N LEU A 69 9.69 -44.68 16.94
CA LEU A 69 8.91 -45.68 16.20
C LEU A 69 9.24 -47.09 16.69
N SER A 70 8.22 -47.95 16.73
CA SER A 70 8.38 -49.39 16.86
C SER A 70 9.06 -50.01 15.63
N ALA A 71 9.53 -51.25 15.76
CA ALA A 71 10.14 -51.98 14.64
C ALA A 71 9.17 -52.14 13.45
N GLY A 72 7.87 -52.31 13.71
CA GLY A 72 6.83 -52.36 12.68
C GLY A 72 6.67 -51.02 11.96
N GLU A 73 6.51 -49.93 12.71
CA GLU A 73 6.35 -48.58 12.12
C GLU A 73 7.60 -48.12 11.35
N GLN A 74 8.80 -48.54 11.78
CA GLN A 74 10.03 -48.28 11.03
C GLN A 74 10.04 -49.03 9.69
N LEU A 75 9.53 -50.27 9.65
CA LEU A 75 9.40 -51.04 8.42
C LEU A 75 8.40 -50.38 7.47
N ASP A 76 7.27 -49.92 8.00
CA ASP A 76 6.25 -49.20 7.23
C ASP A 76 6.79 -47.88 6.66
N LEU A 77 7.56 -47.13 7.44
CA LEU A 77 8.25 -45.92 6.97
C LEU A 77 9.23 -46.22 5.84
N SER A 78 10.03 -47.28 5.99
CA SER A 78 10.97 -47.70 4.95
C SER A 78 10.24 -48.05 3.66
N ALA A 79 9.19 -48.87 3.74
CA ALA A 79 8.39 -49.27 2.60
C ALA A 79 7.73 -48.07 1.91
N ALA A 80 7.14 -47.15 2.68
CA ALA A 80 6.47 -45.96 2.15
C ALA A 80 7.43 -45.00 1.42
N VAL A 81 8.61 -44.73 2.01
CA VAL A 81 9.63 -43.88 1.38
C VAL A 81 10.15 -44.53 0.09
N GLN A 82 10.46 -45.83 0.13
CA GLN A 82 10.99 -46.56 -1.04
C GLN A 82 9.97 -46.63 -2.17
N ALA A 83 8.70 -46.95 -1.87
CA ALA A 83 7.62 -46.97 -2.85
C ALA A 83 7.44 -45.59 -3.51
N ARG A 84 7.48 -44.51 -2.71
CA ARG A 84 7.34 -43.15 -3.25
C ARG A 84 8.51 -42.76 -4.14
N GLU A 85 9.73 -43.13 -3.75
CA GLU A 85 10.95 -42.82 -4.50
C GLU A 85 11.06 -43.62 -5.80
N ALA A 86 10.62 -44.88 -5.79
CA ALA A 86 10.55 -45.73 -6.99
C ALA A 86 9.52 -45.21 -8.01
N ALA A 87 8.40 -44.65 -7.52
CA ALA A 87 7.38 -44.08 -8.39
C ALA A 87 7.85 -42.81 -9.12
N LEU A 88 8.57 -41.92 -8.42
CA LEU A 88 9.16 -40.73 -9.03
C LEU A 88 10.32 -40.22 -8.20
N ASN A 89 11.45 -39.97 -8.87
CA ASN A 89 12.64 -39.38 -8.27
C ASN A 89 12.32 -38.05 -7.57
N THR A 90 12.75 -37.91 -6.32
CA THR A 90 12.43 -36.74 -5.46
C THR A 90 13.51 -35.66 -5.42
N GLN A 91 14.48 -35.68 -6.35
CA GLN A 91 15.32 -34.52 -6.63
C GLN A 91 14.48 -33.44 -7.32
N LEU A 92 14.18 -32.37 -6.58
CA LEU A 92 13.30 -31.28 -7.04
C LEU A 92 14.06 -30.05 -7.57
N GLY A 93 15.37 -30.00 -7.35
CA GLY A 93 16.23 -28.95 -7.85
C GLY A 93 17.72 -29.29 -7.71
N PRO A 94 18.60 -28.39 -8.18
CA PRO A 94 20.04 -28.59 -8.08
C PRO A 94 20.45 -28.70 -6.62
N GLY A 95 21.23 -29.71 -6.24
CA GLY A 95 21.80 -29.82 -4.90
C GLY A 95 20.86 -30.27 -3.78
N TRP A 96 19.55 -30.48 -4.02
CA TRP A 96 18.61 -30.91 -2.97
C TRP A 96 17.48 -31.84 -3.44
N ALA A 97 16.98 -32.66 -2.51
CA ALA A 97 15.86 -33.58 -2.71
C ALA A 97 14.88 -33.55 -1.53
N ALA A 98 13.62 -33.94 -1.76
CA ALA A 98 12.57 -33.96 -0.75
C ALA A 98 11.73 -35.26 -0.79
N PRO A 99 12.30 -36.39 -0.36
CA PRO A 99 11.54 -37.62 -0.17
C PRO A 99 10.47 -37.44 0.91
N HIS A 100 9.37 -38.19 0.80
CA HIS A 100 8.28 -38.10 1.77
C HIS A 100 7.56 -39.44 1.95
N ALA A 101 6.94 -39.60 3.12
CA ALA A 101 6.04 -40.69 3.43
C ALA A 101 4.78 -40.17 4.14
N MET A 102 3.63 -40.77 3.79
CA MET A 102 2.35 -40.48 4.41
C MET A 102 2.02 -41.61 5.41
N LEU A 103 2.27 -41.37 6.71
CA LEU A 103 2.08 -42.35 7.78
C LEU A 103 1.51 -41.67 9.03
N ASP A 104 0.52 -42.30 9.66
CA ASP A 104 -0.15 -41.78 10.86
C ASP A 104 0.63 -42.12 12.14
N VAL A 105 1.89 -41.69 12.20
CA VAL A 105 2.82 -41.91 13.32
C VAL A 105 3.09 -40.63 14.13
N SER A 106 2.52 -39.50 13.70
CA SER A 106 2.66 -38.19 14.33
C SER A 106 1.49 -37.29 13.94
N ASN A 107 0.99 -36.50 14.91
CA ASN A 107 -0.02 -35.47 14.65
C ASN A 107 0.56 -34.23 13.95
N GLU A 108 1.88 -34.08 13.94
CA GLU A 108 2.60 -32.96 13.32
C GLU A 108 3.36 -33.40 12.07
N LEU A 109 3.61 -32.45 11.16
CA LEU A 109 4.56 -32.63 10.05
C LEU A 109 5.99 -32.70 10.60
N VAL A 110 6.70 -33.78 10.27
CA VAL A 110 8.07 -34.01 10.71
C VAL A 110 9.01 -33.87 9.52
N MET A 111 10.13 -33.16 9.73
CA MET A 111 11.20 -33.03 8.74
C MET A 111 12.52 -33.55 9.32
N ILE A 112 13.16 -34.49 8.63
CA ILE A 112 14.54 -34.94 8.88
C ILE A 112 15.43 -34.38 7.78
N VAL A 113 16.52 -33.72 8.16
CA VAL A 113 17.47 -33.13 7.21
C VAL A 113 18.74 -33.97 7.14
N GLY A 114 19.01 -34.55 5.99
CA GLY A 114 20.28 -35.19 5.66
C GLY A 114 21.21 -34.23 4.93
N ARG A 115 22.48 -34.24 5.30
CA ARG A 115 23.51 -33.44 4.64
C ARG A 115 24.70 -34.29 4.23
N SER A 116 25.02 -34.28 2.94
CA SER A 116 26.23 -34.89 2.36
C SER A 116 27.19 -33.80 1.87
N LYS A 117 28.42 -33.81 2.40
CA LYS A 117 29.47 -32.89 1.92
C LYS A 117 29.98 -33.27 0.53
N SER A 118 30.14 -34.56 0.28
CA SER A 118 30.62 -35.11 -1.01
C SER A 118 29.54 -35.12 -2.09
N GLY A 119 28.27 -34.95 -1.70
CA GLY A 119 27.13 -35.12 -2.59
C GLY A 119 26.72 -36.58 -2.73
N ILE A 120 25.49 -36.78 -3.19
CA ILE A 120 24.84 -38.08 -3.39
C ILE A 120 24.47 -38.20 -4.87
N ASP A 121 24.76 -39.35 -5.46
CA ASP A 121 24.14 -39.75 -6.72
C ASP A 121 22.67 -40.00 -6.50
N TYR A 122 21.83 -39.11 -7.01
CA TYR A 122 20.39 -39.24 -6.84
C TYR A 122 19.69 -39.74 -8.11
N GLY A 123 20.45 -40.13 -9.15
CA GLY A 123 19.92 -40.69 -10.39
C GLY A 123 19.43 -39.67 -11.42
N ARG A 124 19.88 -38.41 -11.32
CA ARG A 124 19.64 -37.33 -12.31
C ARG A 124 20.92 -36.53 -12.57
N PRO A 125 21.82 -37.01 -13.45
CA PRO A 125 23.10 -36.37 -13.72
C PRO A 125 22.98 -34.91 -14.17
N GLU A 126 21.91 -34.57 -14.90
CA GLU A 126 21.61 -33.24 -15.41
C GLU A 126 21.33 -32.20 -14.30
N MET A 127 20.86 -32.64 -13.13
CA MET A 127 20.58 -31.78 -11.98
C MET A 127 21.73 -31.78 -10.94
N GLY A 128 22.83 -32.47 -11.25
CA GLY A 128 24.01 -32.58 -10.39
C GLY A 128 23.79 -33.41 -9.12
N ARG A 129 24.82 -33.46 -8.28
CA ARG A 129 24.81 -34.21 -7.01
C ARG A 129 23.87 -33.56 -5.99
N VAL A 130 23.17 -34.38 -5.21
CA VAL A 130 22.32 -33.92 -4.10
C VAL A 130 23.16 -33.80 -2.83
N HIS A 131 23.14 -32.63 -2.19
CA HIS A 131 23.86 -32.37 -0.95
C HIS A 131 22.95 -32.26 0.28
N LEU A 132 21.69 -31.89 0.07
CA LEU A 132 20.67 -31.78 1.12
C LEU A 132 19.47 -32.68 0.78
N VAL A 133 19.02 -33.49 1.74
CA VAL A 133 17.84 -34.33 1.59
C VAL A 133 16.87 -34.01 2.73
N PHE A 134 15.66 -33.57 2.39
CA PHE A 134 14.62 -33.19 3.34
C PHE A 134 13.55 -34.29 3.37
N LEU A 135 13.70 -35.27 4.25
CA LEU A 135 12.72 -36.33 4.41
C LEU A 135 11.53 -35.81 5.23
N PHE A 136 10.35 -35.79 4.61
CA PHE A 136 9.10 -35.40 5.25
C PHE A 136 8.28 -36.63 5.67
N ILE A 137 7.76 -36.60 6.89
CA ILE A 137 6.83 -37.61 7.41
C ILE A 137 5.59 -36.86 7.87
N SER A 138 4.46 -37.19 7.26
CA SER A 138 3.20 -36.50 7.50
C SER A 138 2.07 -37.51 7.61
N SER A 139 1.04 -37.24 8.40
CA SER A 139 -0.20 -38.01 8.30
C SER A 139 -1.00 -37.55 7.07
N PRO A 140 -1.88 -38.39 6.51
CA PRO A 140 -2.77 -37.98 5.41
C PRO A 140 -3.60 -36.73 5.73
N ARG A 141 -3.90 -36.47 7.01
CA ARG A 141 -4.62 -35.26 7.48
C ARG A 141 -3.81 -33.97 7.29
N ASN A 142 -2.49 -34.07 7.20
CA ASN A 142 -1.56 -32.94 7.07
C ASN A 142 -1.00 -32.80 5.64
N HIS A 143 -1.68 -33.38 4.64
CA HIS A 143 -1.21 -33.34 3.25
C HIS A 143 -1.04 -31.91 2.72
N ASP A 144 -2.02 -31.03 2.96
CA ASP A 144 -1.97 -29.65 2.48
C ASP A 144 -0.86 -28.84 3.17
N VAL A 145 -0.63 -29.10 4.46
CA VAL A 145 0.46 -28.48 5.22
C VAL A 145 1.81 -28.88 4.63
N TYR A 146 1.98 -30.16 4.29
CA TYR A 146 3.17 -30.67 3.61
C TYR A 146 3.40 -29.97 2.25
N LEU A 147 2.37 -29.85 1.42
CA LEU A 147 2.49 -29.20 0.11
C LEU A 147 2.88 -27.72 0.24
N ARG A 148 2.31 -27.00 1.21
CA ARG A 148 2.68 -25.60 1.48
C ARG A 148 4.13 -25.47 1.93
N VAL A 149 4.60 -26.35 2.82
CA VAL A 149 6.00 -26.39 3.27
C VAL A 149 6.96 -26.73 2.14
N LEU A 150 6.59 -27.67 1.26
CA LEU A 150 7.37 -28.02 0.08
C LEU A 150 7.49 -26.82 -0.88
N GLY A 151 6.40 -26.09 -1.09
CA GLY A 151 6.39 -24.84 -1.86
C GLY A 151 7.30 -23.78 -1.26
N GLN A 152 7.28 -23.61 0.07
CA GLN A 152 8.22 -22.71 0.77
C GLN A 152 9.68 -23.12 0.51
N LEU A 153 10.01 -24.42 0.63
CA LEU A 153 11.37 -24.92 0.43
C LEU A 153 11.86 -24.70 -1.01
N ALA A 154 11.01 -24.99 -1.99
CA ALA A 154 11.32 -24.77 -3.41
C ALA A 154 11.55 -23.28 -3.71
N ASN A 155 10.71 -22.39 -3.19
CA ASN A 155 10.85 -20.94 -3.37
C ASN A 155 12.13 -20.40 -2.71
N VAL A 156 12.50 -20.92 -1.53
CA VAL A 156 13.71 -20.51 -0.83
C VAL A 156 14.98 -20.77 -1.65
N PHE A 157 15.06 -21.89 -2.37
CA PHE A 157 16.22 -22.24 -3.18
C PHE A 157 16.18 -21.73 -4.63
N LYS A 158 15.03 -21.22 -5.08
CA LYS A 158 14.87 -20.60 -6.42
C LYS A 158 14.83 -19.07 -6.37
N ASP A 159 15.03 -18.47 -5.20
CA ASP A 159 14.98 -17.02 -4.94
C ASP A 159 16.06 -16.28 -5.77
N PRO A 160 15.69 -15.51 -6.81
CA PRO A 160 16.67 -14.83 -7.68
C PRO A 160 17.42 -13.72 -6.94
N ASP A 161 16.88 -13.22 -5.81
CA ASP A 161 17.50 -12.17 -5.01
C ASP A 161 18.60 -12.70 -4.06
N ASP A 162 18.76 -14.02 -3.93
CA ASP A 162 19.76 -14.65 -3.04
C ASP A 162 20.33 -15.96 -3.64
N PRO A 163 21.10 -15.86 -4.75
CA PRO A 163 21.59 -17.02 -5.48
C PRO A 163 22.50 -17.95 -4.65
N ASP A 164 23.22 -17.40 -3.66
CA ASP A 164 24.15 -18.15 -2.82
C ASP A 164 23.46 -18.92 -1.67
N ARG A 165 22.13 -18.81 -1.53
CA ARG A 165 21.41 -19.37 -0.37
C ARG A 165 21.55 -20.88 -0.26
N LEU A 166 21.43 -21.58 -1.39
CA LEU A 166 21.59 -23.03 -1.44
C LEU A 166 22.99 -23.45 -0.99
N GLU A 167 24.03 -22.75 -1.45
CA GLU A 167 25.40 -23.06 -1.07
C GLU A 167 25.63 -22.85 0.44
N ARG A 168 25.08 -21.77 1.01
CA ARG A 168 25.13 -21.55 2.46
C ARG A 168 24.39 -22.64 3.24
N ALA A 169 23.25 -23.12 2.72
CA ALA A 169 22.51 -24.24 3.32
C ALA A 169 23.32 -25.55 3.28
N ILE A 170 24.01 -25.84 2.16
CA ILE A 170 24.88 -27.02 2.02
C ILE A 170 26.05 -26.96 3.02
N ARG A 171 26.63 -25.78 3.22
CA ARG A 171 27.73 -25.57 4.17
C ARG A 171 27.26 -25.60 5.64
N ALA A 172 25.97 -25.45 5.91
CA ALA A 172 25.43 -25.44 7.27
C ALA A 172 25.63 -26.79 7.97
N ASP A 173 26.54 -26.83 8.93
CA ASP A 173 26.88 -28.01 9.72
C ASP A 173 26.17 -28.09 11.07
N THR A 174 25.34 -27.10 11.37
CA THR A 174 24.55 -27.02 12.60
C THR A 174 23.11 -26.63 12.29
N PRO A 175 22.15 -27.05 13.13
CA PRO A 175 20.74 -26.67 12.97
C PRO A 175 20.53 -25.15 12.92
N GLY A 176 21.28 -24.38 13.72
CA GLY A 176 21.19 -22.92 13.75
C GLY A 176 21.65 -22.25 12.44
N LYS A 177 22.73 -22.75 11.82
CA LYS A 177 23.18 -22.29 10.50
C LYS A 177 22.16 -22.66 9.42
N LEU A 178 21.58 -23.87 9.49
CA LEU A 178 20.58 -24.32 8.53
C LEU A 178 19.27 -23.53 8.65
N LYS A 179 18.75 -23.31 9.87
CA LYS A 179 17.60 -22.42 10.14
C LYS A 179 17.84 -21.02 9.57
N SER A 180 19.05 -20.51 9.72
CA SER A 180 19.43 -19.20 9.17
C SER A 180 19.43 -19.18 7.64
N ALA A 181 19.85 -20.28 6.99
CA ALA A 181 19.84 -20.42 5.54
C ALA A 181 18.43 -20.64 4.97
N LEU A 182 17.58 -21.41 5.67
CA LEU A 182 16.19 -21.71 5.25
C LEU A 182 15.18 -20.60 5.58
N GLY A 183 15.61 -19.53 6.26
CA GLY A 183 14.80 -18.33 6.41
C GLY A 183 13.84 -18.32 7.59
N ASP A 184 14.22 -18.87 8.74
CA ASP A 184 13.47 -18.70 10.01
C ASP A 184 13.69 -17.33 10.65
N ASN A 185 13.53 -16.30 9.84
CA ASN A 185 13.86 -14.96 10.23
C ASN A 185 12.98 -13.96 9.47
N VAL A 186 11.68 -14.01 9.79
CA VAL A 186 10.82 -12.82 9.78
C VAL A 186 11.54 -11.63 10.46
N ARG A 187 12.44 -11.90 11.43
CA ARG A 187 13.33 -10.92 12.08
C ARG A 187 14.60 -10.50 11.31
N LYS A 188 15.26 -11.36 10.50
CA LYS A 188 16.43 -10.94 9.68
C LYS A 188 16.08 -10.36 8.31
N ARG A 189 14.91 -10.64 7.73
CA ARG A 189 14.41 -9.83 6.60
C ARG A 189 14.28 -8.35 7.01
N ARG A 190 13.87 -8.09 8.26
CA ARG A 190 13.92 -6.77 8.91
C ARG A 190 15.34 -6.17 8.98
N LEU A 191 16.38 -6.99 9.17
CA LEU A 191 17.77 -6.52 9.33
C LEU A 191 18.54 -6.37 8.00
N ILE A 192 18.34 -7.25 7.03
CA ILE A 192 19.08 -7.23 5.74
C ILE A 192 18.57 -6.10 4.85
N VAL A 193 17.25 -5.88 4.82
CA VAL A 193 16.64 -4.71 4.14
C VAL A 193 17.10 -3.40 4.81
N SER A 194 17.18 -3.37 6.15
CA SER A 194 17.68 -2.20 6.87
C SER A 194 19.14 -1.86 6.56
N ARG A 195 19.99 -2.82 6.15
CA ARG A 195 21.41 -2.57 5.82
C ARG A 195 21.62 -1.89 4.47
N ARG A 196 20.64 -1.94 3.55
CA ARG A 196 20.66 -1.17 2.29
C ARG A 196 20.26 0.29 2.48
N LEU A 197 19.56 0.62 3.57
CA LEU A 197 19.22 2.00 3.90
C LEU A 197 20.43 2.76 4.44
N PRO A 198 20.58 4.05 4.10
CA PRO A 198 21.53 4.95 4.74
C PRO A 198 21.45 4.90 6.27
N GLN A 199 22.58 5.08 6.94
CA GLN A 199 22.66 4.99 8.40
C GLN A 199 21.70 5.98 9.08
N VAL A 200 21.58 7.20 8.54
CA VAL A 200 20.70 8.26 9.04
C VAL A 200 19.24 7.82 8.94
N THR A 201 18.77 7.40 7.77
CA THR A 201 17.41 6.85 7.55
C THR A 201 17.07 5.73 8.54
N ARG A 202 17.98 4.77 8.71
CA ARG A 202 17.80 3.65 9.64
C ARG A 202 17.74 4.11 11.10
N ALA A 203 18.51 5.12 11.47
CA ALA A 203 18.49 5.70 12.80
C ALA A 203 17.20 6.47 13.06
N LEU A 204 16.75 7.28 12.11
CA LEU A 204 15.48 8.02 12.19
C LEU A 204 14.30 7.05 12.34
N ILE A 205 14.09 6.15 11.38
CA ILE A 205 12.92 5.26 11.40
C ILE A 205 12.84 4.42 12.69
N ARG A 206 13.98 3.91 13.19
CA ARG A 206 14.01 3.12 14.43
C ARG A 206 13.58 3.90 15.66
N ASN A 207 13.92 5.19 15.74
CA ASN A 207 13.60 6.02 16.89
C ASN A 207 12.28 6.78 16.72
N LEU A 208 11.80 6.96 15.48
CA LEU A 208 10.65 7.81 15.18
C LEU A 208 9.34 7.25 15.75
N LEU A 209 9.14 5.93 15.75
CA LEU A 209 7.95 5.32 16.35
C LEU A 209 7.84 5.65 17.84
N ARG A 210 8.95 5.49 18.57
CA ARG A 210 9.04 5.84 20.00
C ARG A 210 8.87 7.34 20.19
N PHE A 211 9.57 8.16 19.42
CA PHE A 211 9.42 9.62 19.48
C PHE A 211 7.96 10.06 19.29
N ALA A 212 7.27 9.49 18.30
CA ALA A 212 5.86 9.74 18.05
C ALA A 212 4.95 9.26 19.20
N ASP A 213 5.32 8.20 19.94
CA ASP A 213 4.59 7.80 21.15
C ASP A 213 4.83 8.82 22.29
N ASP A 214 6.09 9.22 22.51
CA ASP A 214 6.48 10.16 23.58
C ASP A 214 5.80 11.52 23.45
N ILE A 215 5.58 11.98 22.21
CA ILE A 215 4.86 13.22 21.93
C ILE A 215 3.36 13.00 21.63
N ASP A 216 2.76 11.87 21.99
CA ASP A 216 1.33 11.57 21.74
C ASP A 216 0.88 11.96 20.31
N ALA A 217 1.71 11.63 19.33
CA ALA A 217 1.38 11.84 17.92
C ALA A 217 0.45 10.73 17.45
N GLU A 218 -0.65 11.13 16.82
CA GLU A 218 -1.68 10.20 16.34
C GLU A 218 -1.15 9.28 15.23
N ALA A 219 -0.29 9.83 14.37
CA ALA A 219 0.25 9.11 13.24
C ALA A 219 1.61 9.68 12.82
N ILE A 220 2.31 8.90 12.00
CA ILE A 220 3.50 9.33 11.28
C ILE A 220 3.17 9.30 9.78
N VAL A 221 3.33 10.43 9.10
CA VAL A 221 3.25 10.51 7.63
C VAL A 221 4.64 10.21 7.06
N LEU A 222 4.71 9.25 6.16
CA LEU A 222 5.96 8.82 5.53
C LEU A 222 5.85 8.92 4.01
N PHE A 223 6.76 9.67 3.41
CA PHE A 223 6.86 9.90 1.97
C PHE A 223 7.58 8.72 1.29
N THR A 224 6.88 7.96 0.45
CA THR A 224 7.42 6.71 -0.13
C THR A 224 8.33 6.94 -1.33
N ASP A 225 8.14 8.06 -2.01
CA ASP A 225 8.90 8.58 -3.14
C ASP A 225 10.31 9.08 -2.79
N VAL A 226 10.64 9.14 -1.50
CA VAL A 226 12.04 9.24 -1.04
C VAL A 226 12.84 8.02 -1.49
N PHE A 227 12.21 6.86 -1.65
CA PHE A 227 12.87 5.61 -2.03
C PHE A 227 12.70 5.26 -3.50
N ARG A 228 13.79 4.83 -4.13
CA ARG A 228 13.76 4.20 -5.46
C ARG A 228 13.04 2.86 -5.44
N ASN A 229 13.17 2.14 -4.32
CA ASN A 229 12.46 0.90 -4.05
C ASN A 229 11.68 1.02 -2.72
N PRO A 230 10.39 1.42 -2.78
CA PRO A 230 9.54 1.52 -1.59
C PRO A 230 9.42 0.23 -0.79
N GLY A 231 9.64 -0.95 -1.40
CA GLY A 231 9.61 -2.25 -0.73
C GLY A 231 10.59 -2.35 0.44
N LEU A 232 11.64 -1.52 0.48
CA LEU A 232 12.56 -1.42 1.62
C LEU A 232 11.85 -1.03 2.93
N LEU A 233 10.70 -0.33 2.83
CA LEU A 233 9.90 0.11 3.96
C LEU A 233 9.03 -0.99 4.57
N ALA A 234 8.83 -2.13 3.90
CA ALA A 234 7.88 -3.17 4.30
C ALA A 234 8.13 -3.76 5.71
N SER A 235 9.34 -3.56 6.20
CA SER A 235 9.81 -3.98 7.53
C SER A 235 9.53 -2.96 8.65
N PHE A 236 9.19 -1.72 8.28
CA PHE A 236 8.94 -0.57 9.17
C PHE A 236 7.48 -0.14 9.19
N VAL A 237 6.70 -0.49 8.14
CA VAL A 237 5.27 -0.13 8.09
C VAL A 237 4.47 -0.77 9.22
N SER A 238 3.60 0.04 9.82
CA SER A 238 2.68 -0.33 10.89
C SER A 238 1.40 0.50 10.80
N LYS A 239 0.39 0.16 11.61
CA LYS A 239 -0.87 0.92 11.72
C LYS A 239 -0.73 2.33 12.29
N LYS A 240 0.48 2.75 12.69
CA LYS A 240 0.79 4.14 13.05
C LYS A 240 1.24 4.98 11.84
N LEU A 241 1.59 4.35 10.72
CA LEU A 241 2.07 5.06 9.53
C LEU A 241 0.94 5.36 8.53
N VAL A 242 0.92 6.58 8.03
CA VAL A 242 0.18 6.99 6.84
C VAL A 242 1.20 7.16 5.71
N LEU A 243 1.03 6.43 4.62
CA LEU A 243 1.96 6.46 3.49
C LEU A 243 1.52 7.54 2.50
N ALA A 244 2.34 8.56 2.29
CA ALA A 244 2.15 9.58 1.28
C ALA A 244 2.96 9.20 0.04
N THR A 245 2.31 9.13 -1.13
CA THR A 245 2.95 8.70 -2.37
C THR A 245 2.54 9.57 -3.54
N ARG A 246 3.47 9.79 -4.48
CA ARG A 246 3.19 10.34 -5.81
C ARG A 246 3.10 9.24 -6.89
N ALA A 247 3.41 7.99 -6.54
CA ALA A 247 3.35 6.86 -7.45
C ALA A 247 1.90 6.40 -7.69
N ALA A 248 1.62 5.91 -8.90
CA ALA A 248 0.31 5.35 -9.24
C ALA A 248 -0.05 4.15 -8.34
N GLU A 249 0.94 3.29 -8.10
CA GLU A 249 0.81 2.08 -7.32
C GLU A 249 1.74 2.09 -6.10
N VAL A 250 1.23 1.53 -5.00
CA VAL A 250 2.01 1.23 -3.80
C VAL A 250 1.95 -0.27 -3.63
N PRO A 251 3.09 -0.96 -3.46
CA PRO A 251 3.10 -2.39 -3.21
C PRO A 251 2.12 -2.80 -2.09
N ASP A 252 1.28 -3.81 -2.33
CA ASP A 252 0.26 -4.29 -1.38
C ASP A 252 0.86 -4.59 0.00
N ALA A 253 2.07 -5.16 0.01
CA ALA A 253 2.84 -5.44 1.22
C ALA A 253 3.09 -4.22 2.14
N LEU A 254 3.05 -3.01 1.60
CA LEU A 254 3.11 -1.74 2.33
C LEU A 254 1.71 -1.24 2.66
N ALA A 255 0.79 -1.23 1.69
CA ALA A 255 -0.56 -0.70 1.85
C ALA A 255 -1.32 -1.42 2.98
N ASP A 256 -1.27 -2.75 3.02
CA ASP A 256 -2.03 -3.57 3.99
C ASP A 256 -1.60 -3.32 5.44
N LYS A 257 -0.31 -3.03 5.64
CA LYS A 257 0.27 -2.84 6.97
C LYS A 257 0.11 -1.41 7.49
N ALA A 258 -0.12 -0.45 6.61
CA ALA A 258 -0.25 0.96 6.97
C ALA A 258 -1.61 1.26 7.60
N ARG A 259 -1.72 2.43 8.23
CA ARG A 259 -3.00 3.04 8.62
C ARG A 259 -3.83 3.38 7.40
N GLY A 260 -3.17 3.85 6.34
CA GLY A 260 -3.75 4.15 5.05
C GLY A 260 -2.73 4.74 4.09
N VAL A 261 -3.13 4.85 2.83
CA VAL A 261 -2.32 5.42 1.75
C VAL A 261 -2.99 6.67 1.21
N VAL A 262 -2.23 7.75 1.12
CA VAL A 262 -2.62 9.02 0.51
C VAL A 262 -1.82 9.22 -0.76
N ARG A 263 -2.54 9.44 -1.86
CA ARG A 263 -1.95 9.77 -3.15
C ARG A 263 -1.92 11.29 -3.24
N LEU A 264 -0.73 11.83 -3.51
CA LEU A 264 -0.53 13.26 -3.71
C LEU A 264 -0.62 13.58 -5.20
N ALA A 265 -1.00 14.81 -5.50
CA ALA A 265 -0.94 15.35 -6.85
C ALA A 265 0.47 15.19 -7.44
N ARG A 266 0.53 14.99 -8.76
CA ARG A 266 1.81 14.94 -9.48
C ARG A 266 2.40 16.35 -9.56
N GLY A 267 3.72 16.44 -9.47
CA GLY A 267 4.45 17.71 -9.47
C GLY A 267 5.59 17.75 -8.45
N ASP A 268 6.47 18.74 -8.59
CA ASP A 268 7.60 18.95 -7.68
C ASP A 268 7.34 20.18 -6.81
N PHE A 269 6.85 19.93 -5.60
CA PHE A 269 6.52 20.95 -4.61
C PHE A 269 7.64 21.13 -3.58
N SER A 270 7.59 22.25 -2.86
CA SER A 270 8.39 22.37 -1.63
C SER A 270 8.01 21.27 -0.65
N GLU A 271 8.96 20.83 0.18
CA GLU A 271 8.71 19.79 1.19
C GLU A 271 7.54 20.17 2.11
N GLU A 272 7.47 21.44 2.52
CA GLU A 272 6.36 21.97 3.31
C GLU A 272 5.01 21.78 2.62
N SER A 273 4.94 22.10 1.33
CA SER A 273 3.72 21.96 0.54
C SER A 273 3.31 20.49 0.38
N ALA A 274 4.29 19.60 0.17
CA ALA A 274 4.05 18.16 0.10
C ALA A 274 3.48 17.61 1.42
N VAL A 275 4.01 18.08 2.56
CA VAL A 275 3.51 17.75 3.91
C VAL A 275 2.09 18.25 4.12
N GLN A 276 1.81 19.51 3.77
CA GLN A 276 0.47 20.08 3.90
C GLN A 276 -0.56 19.31 3.05
N LEU A 277 -0.23 18.98 1.79
CA LEU A 277 -1.05 18.16 0.92
C LEU A 277 -1.30 16.76 1.50
N ALA A 278 -0.25 16.11 2.01
CA ALA A 278 -0.38 14.78 2.61
C ALA A 278 -1.29 14.78 3.85
N LEU A 279 -1.14 15.78 4.73
CA LEU A 279 -1.98 15.93 5.92
C LEU A 279 -3.43 16.23 5.54
N LEU A 280 -3.64 17.05 4.51
CA LEU A 280 -4.96 17.41 4.02
C LEU A 280 -5.70 16.18 3.45
N SER A 281 -5.08 15.46 2.53
CA SER A 281 -5.68 14.25 1.93
C SER A 281 -5.87 13.14 2.97
N ALA A 282 -4.98 13.04 3.96
CA ALA A 282 -5.14 12.08 5.04
C ALA A 282 -6.32 12.46 5.96
N GLY A 283 -6.52 13.76 6.21
CA GLY A 283 -7.70 14.28 6.90
C GLY A 283 -9.00 14.04 6.12
N ALA A 284 -9.00 14.24 4.81
CA ALA A 284 -10.15 14.00 3.93
C ALA A 284 -10.63 12.54 4.03
N LYS A 285 -9.68 11.59 3.97
CA LYS A 285 -9.92 10.15 4.12
C LYS A 285 -10.23 9.71 5.56
N GLY A 286 -10.25 10.63 6.53
CA GLY A 286 -10.47 10.31 7.94
C GLY A 286 -9.32 9.53 8.59
N LEU A 287 -8.14 9.52 7.98
CA LEU A 287 -6.96 8.87 8.53
C LEU A 287 -6.35 9.66 9.69
N LEU A 288 -6.61 10.97 9.78
CA LEU A 288 -6.10 11.88 10.82
C LEU A 288 -7.23 12.69 11.46
N GLY A 289 -7.13 12.91 12.78
CA GLY A 289 -8.03 13.77 13.53
C GLY A 289 -7.61 15.24 13.54
N ALA A 290 -8.58 16.14 13.60
CA ALA A 290 -8.30 17.57 13.74
C ALA A 290 -7.67 17.88 15.11
N GLY A 291 -6.48 18.48 15.11
CA GLY A 291 -5.83 18.97 16.33
C GLY A 291 -4.97 17.96 17.10
N ARG A 292 -4.74 16.78 16.54
CA ARG A 292 -3.72 15.86 17.03
C ARG A 292 -2.36 16.18 16.40
N ARG A 293 -1.29 15.88 17.13
CA ARG A 293 0.08 15.98 16.61
C ARG A 293 0.30 14.87 15.59
N VAL A 294 0.99 15.20 14.51
CA VAL A 294 1.39 14.27 13.45
C VAL A 294 2.86 14.50 13.19
N VAL A 295 3.62 13.42 12.98
CA VAL A 295 5.03 13.51 12.63
C VAL A 295 5.17 13.22 11.14
N ALA A 296 5.79 14.10 10.36
CA ALA A 296 6.10 13.83 8.97
C ALA A 296 7.60 13.54 8.83
N LEU A 297 7.94 12.42 8.19
CA LEU A 297 9.31 12.05 7.87
C LEU A 297 9.55 12.27 6.37
N CYS A 298 10.43 13.22 6.08
CA CYS A 298 10.67 13.74 4.74
C CYS A 298 12.15 13.60 4.34
N GLY A 299 12.38 13.71 3.04
CA GLY A 299 13.70 13.64 2.44
C GLY A 299 13.60 13.89 0.95
N GLU A 300 14.76 14.01 0.30
CA GLU A 300 14.82 14.23 -1.14
C GLU A 300 14.28 13.01 -1.92
N LYS A 301 13.56 13.27 -3.00
CA LYS A 301 12.98 12.26 -3.89
C LYS A 301 14.08 11.34 -4.44
N ASN A 302 13.85 10.02 -4.45
CA ASN A 302 14.79 9.01 -4.93
C ASN A 302 16.19 9.02 -4.29
N SER A 303 16.36 9.67 -3.13
CA SER A 303 17.63 9.73 -2.39
C SER A 303 17.87 8.51 -1.49
N ASP A 304 16.82 7.69 -1.28
CA ASP A 304 16.75 6.63 -0.26
C ASP A 304 17.04 7.15 1.18
N THR A 305 17.06 8.48 1.37
CA THR A 305 17.50 9.16 2.59
C THR A 305 16.38 9.98 3.19
N PHE A 306 16.02 9.67 4.43
CA PHE A 306 15.29 10.61 5.26
C PHE A 306 16.28 11.43 6.06
N ASP A 307 16.06 12.74 6.11
CA ASP A 307 16.89 13.69 6.85
C ASP A 307 16.06 14.66 7.70
N THR A 308 14.77 14.84 7.36
CA THR A 308 13.93 15.87 7.97
C THR A 308 12.75 15.26 8.71
N VAL A 309 12.57 15.67 9.97
CA VAL A 309 11.43 15.31 10.82
C VAL A 309 10.65 16.58 11.12
N ARG A 310 9.37 16.61 10.75
CA ARG A 310 8.46 17.72 11.04
C ARG A 310 7.37 17.29 12.01
N ILE A 311 7.01 18.18 12.92
CA ILE A 311 5.91 17.97 13.86
C ILE A 311 4.82 18.97 13.49
N GLU A 312 3.68 18.45 13.09
CA GLU A 312 2.58 19.25 12.57
C GLU A 312 1.33 19.04 13.42
N THR A 313 0.53 20.09 13.58
CA THR A 313 -0.79 19.99 14.21
C THR A 313 -1.81 20.59 13.25
N PRO A 314 -2.39 19.78 12.34
CA PRO A 314 -3.20 20.28 11.22
C PRO A 314 -4.60 20.77 11.64
N ARG A 315 -4.76 21.30 12.86
CA ARG A 315 -6.05 21.69 13.46
C ARG A 315 -6.80 22.66 12.58
N LEU A 316 -6.20 23.81 12.26
CA LEU A 316 -6.88 24.89 11.55
C LEU A 316 -7.16 24.50 10.09
N MET A 317 -6.21 23.86 9.41
CA MET A 317 -6.35 23.43 8.02
C MET A 317 -7.48 22.39 7.86
N ILE A 318 -7.42 21.27 8.59
CA ILE A 318 -8.42 20.20 8.48
C ILE A 318 -9.78 20.66 9.00
N SER A 319 -9.86 21.39 10.10
CA SER A 319 -11.15 21.85 10.63
C SER A 319 -11.84 22.83 9.70
N ARG A 320 -11.11 23.72 9.04
CA ARG A 320 -11.70 24.65 8.07
C ARG A 320 -12.12 23.94 6.79
N ILE A 321 -11.34 23.01 6.26
CA ILE A 321 -11.65 22.38 4.96
C ILE A 321 -12.61 21.19 5.10
N PHE A 322 -12.58 20.47 6.22
CA PHE A 322 -13.32 19.21 6.40
C PHE A 322 -14.23 19.20 7.63
N SER A 323 -14.66 20.36 8.14
CA SER A 323 -15.75 20.44 9.13
C SER A 323 -17.05 19.83 8.59
N LYS A 324 -18.00 19.49 9.47
CA LYS A 324 -19.32 18.99 9.04
C LYS A 324 -19.99 19.93 8.02
N ALA A 325 -20.02 21.22 8.32
CA ALA A 325 -20.54 22.25 7.41
C ALA A 325 -19.76 22.32 6.08
N ALA A 326 -18.46 22.03 6.08
CA ALA A 326 -17.67 21.93 4.86
C ALA A 326 -18.07 20.79 3.94
N LYS A 327 -18.26 19.59 4.53
CA LYS A 327 -18.67 18.39 3.80
C LYS A 327 -20.10 18.51 3.26
N GLU A 328 -20.90 19.38 3.86
CA GLU A 328 -22.21 19.78 3.35
C GLU A 328 -22.09 20.74 2.16
N THR A 329 -21.08 21.63 2.13
CA THR A 329 -20.81 22.52 0.97
C THR A 329 -20.26 21.76 -0.25
N VAL A 330 -19.21 20.96 -0.08
CA VAL A 330 -18.50 20.26 -1.17
C VAL A 330 -18.07 18.88 -0.71
N GLN A 331 -18.17 17.88 -1.60
CA GLN A 331 -17.68 16.53 -1.30
C GLN A 331 -16.14 16.53 -1.17
N PRO A 332 -15.56 15.79 -0.21
CA PRO A 332 -14.11 15.72 -0.04
C PRO A 332 -13.36 15.35 -1.33
N GLU A 333 -13.89 14.42 -2.10
CA GLU A 333 -13.31 13.91 -3.35
C GLU A 333 -13.29 15.01 -4.43
N VAL A 334 -14.33 15.83 -4.49
CA VAL A 334 -14.42 16.98 -5.41
C VAL A 334 -13.39 18.04 -5.03
N PHE A 335 -13.24 18.34 -3.74
CA PHE A 335 -12.21 19.26 -3.27
C PHE A 335 -10.79 18.73 -3.57
N GLU A 336 -10.52 17.46 -3.28
CA GLU A 336 -9.23 16.82 -3.59
C GLU A 336 -8.91 16.89 -5.08
N ARG A 337 -9.88 16.57 -5.94
CA ARG A 337 -9.70 16.61 -7.39
C ARG A 337 -9.49 18.03 -7.91
N ALA A 338 -10.25 19.01 -7.43
CA ALA A 338 -10.06 20.40 -7.80
C ALA A 338 -8.67 20.92 -7.38
N LEU A 339 -8.24 20.60 -6.15
CA LEU A 339 -6.89 20.94 -5.69
C LEU A 339 -5.82 20.28 -6.54
N GLN A 340 -5.99 19.00 -6.88
CA GLN A 340 -5.08 18.26 -7.75
C GLN A 340 -4.94 18.92 -9.12
N LEU A 341 -6.06 19.26 -9.78
CA LEU A 341 -6.04 19.94 -11.08
C LEU A 341 -5.30 21.27 -11.00
N MET A 342 -5.57 22.08 -9.97
CA MET A 342 -4.91 23.37 -9.78
C MET A 342 -3.41 23.25 -9.54
N VAL A 343 -3.01 22.19 -8.83
CA VAL A 343 -1.63 21.87 -8.53
C VAL A 343 -0.89 21.35 -9.78
N GLU A 344 -1.51 20.48 -10.58
CA GLU A 344 -0.95 19.99 -11.85
C GLU A 344 -0.77 21.15 -12.86
N MET A 345 -1.80 22.01 -12.99
CA MET A 345 -1.72 23.23 -13.82
C MET A 345 -0.63 24.21 -13.38
N SER A 346 -0.30 24.22 -12.08
CA SER A 346 0.75 25.10 -11.56
C SER A 346 2.13 24.73 -12.08
N GLU A 347 2.38 23.43 -12.26
CA GLU A 347 3.66 22.85 -12.67
C GLU A 347 3.78 22.80 -14.20
N GLU A 348 2.79 22.22 -14.88
CA GLU A 348 2.81 21.99 -16.32
C GLU A 348 2.68 23.30 -17.11
N GLY A 349 1.94 24.27 -16.57
CA GLY A 349 1.45 25.39 -17.36
C GLY A 349 0.69 24.90 -18.61
N ARG A 350 0.66 25.70 -19.67
CA ARG A 350 0.20 25.26 -21.00
C ARG A 350 1.08 25.88 -22.07
N GLU A 351 1.59 25.07 -22.99
CA GLU A 351 2.56 25.51 -24.01
C GLU A 351 3.79 26.22 -23.40
N GLY A 352 4.20 25.80 -22.20
CA GLY A 352 5.29 26.43 -21.44
C GLY A 352 4.93 27.77 -20.79
N LYS A 353 3.68 28.25 -20.92
CA LYS A 353 3.22 29.51 -20.33
C LYS A 353 2.57 29.32 -18.95
N PRO A 354 2.79 30.25 -18.03
CA PRO A 354 2.09 30.29 -16.74
C PRO A 354 0.57 30.43 -16.88
N ILE A 355 -0.18 29.56 -16.20
CA ILE A 355 -1.64 29.65 -16.07
C ILE A 355 -1.99 30.42 -14.78
N GLY A 356 -2.98 31.30 -14.85
CA GLY A 356 -3.60 31.92 -13.68
C GLY A 356 -5.11 31.77 -13.71
N THR A 357 -5.68 31.00 -12.80
CA THR A 357 -7.11 30.71 -12.77
C THR A 357 -7.63 30.62 -11.34
N ALA A 358 -8.95 30.56 -11.16
CA ALA A 358 -9.60 30.30 -9.89
C ALA A 358 -10.72 29.26 -10.06
N MET A 359 -10.94 28.44 -9.03
CA MET A 359 -12.08 27.54 -8.94
C MET A 359 -12.86 27.85 -7.66
N VAL A 360 -14.17 28.06 -7.77
CA VAL A 360 -15.10 28.19 -6.64
C VAL A 360 -15.90 26.90 -6.51
N LEU A 361 -15.90 26.30 -5.32
CA LEU A 361 -16.43 24.98 -5.06
C LEU A 361 -17.61 25.04 -4.07
N GLY A 362 -18.75 24.52 -4.52
CA GLY A 362 -20.00 24.45 -3.78
C GLY A 362 -20.69 25.81 -3.59
N ASP A 363 -21.85 25.76 -2.93
CA ASP A 363 -22.75 26.92 -2.73
C ASP A 363 -23.06 27.67 -4.04
N ASP A 364 -23.19 26.91 -5.14
CA ASP A 364 -23.25 27.45 -6.49
C ASP A 364 -24.49 28.30 -6.74
N GLU A 365 -25.57 28.11 -5.97
CA GLU A 365 -26.75 28.97 -5.98
C GLU A 365 -26.41 30.41 -5.56
N THR A 366 -25.76 30.59 -4.41
CA THR A 366 -25.35 31.92 -3.93
C THR A 366 -24.23 32.49 -4.79
N VAL A 367 -23.29 31.65 -5.23
CA VAL A 367 -22.18 32.09 -6.10
C VAL A 367 -22.68 32.56 -7.46
N ARG A 368 -23.77 31.98 -8.00
CA ARG A 368 -24.36 32.37 -9.29
C ARG A 368 -24.73 33.85 -9.36
N ASP A 369 -25.18 34.43 -8.26
CA ASP A 369 -25.54 35.86 -8.16
C ASP A 369 -24.31 36.77 -8.09
N MET A 370 -23.12 36.20 -7.87
CA MET A 370 -21.84 36.91 -7.75
C MET A 370 -20.90 36.60 -8.93
N ILE A 371 -21.42 36.06 -10.04
CA ILE A 371 -20.64 35.83 -11.26
C ILE A 371 -21.21 36.56 -12.46
N GLN A 372 -20.32 37.03 -13.32
CA GLN A 372 -20.64 37.54 -14.65
C GLN A 372 -19.91 36.69 -15.69
N GLN A 373 -20.65 36.15 -16.64
CA GLN A 373 -20.07 35.31 -17.68
C GLN A 373 -19.33 36.19 -18.71
N LEU A 374 -18.00 36.06 -18.82
CA LEU A 374 -17.20 36.88 -19.75
C LEU A 374 -17.17 36.30 -21.16
N THR A 375 -17.16 34.97 -21.28
CA THR A 375 -17.05 34.22 -22.54
C THR A 375 -18.14 33.17 -22.65
N ILE A 376 -18.28 32.50 -23.79
CA ILE A 376 -19.19 31.35 -23.90
C ILE A 376 -18.74 30.29 -22.88
N ASN A 377 -19.65 29.89 -22.00
CA ASN A 377 -19.39 28.76 -21.10
C ASN A 377 -19.37 27.46 -21.91
N PRO A 378 -18.20 26.82 -22.10
CA PRO A 378 -18.06 25.65 -22.96
C PRO A 378 -18.73 24.40 -22.37
N PHE A 379 -19.03 24.39 -21.07
CA PHE A 379 -19.71 23.28 -20.38
C PHE A 379 -21.23 23.43 -20.38
N ARG A 380 -21.78 24.52 -20.96
CA ARG A 380 -23.22 24.75 -21.00
C ARG A 380 -23.88 23.80 -22.00
N GLY A 381 -24.94 23.12 -21.56
CA GLY A 381 -25.73 22.21 -22.40
C GLY A 381 -25.31 20.75 -22.32
N TYR A 382 -24.22 20.45 -21.62
CA TYR A 382 -23.78 19.08 -21.31
C TYR A 382 -24.41 18.57 -20.01
N ASP A 383 -24.62 17.26 -19.91
CA ASP A 383 -25.14 16.64 -18.70
C ASP A 383 -24.13 16.77 -17.55
N GLU A 384 -24.61 16.78 -16.31
CA GLU A 384 -23.74 16.96 -15.14
C GLU A 384 -22.62 15.92 -15.04
N SER A 385 -22.87 14.70 -15.51
CA SER A 385 -21.86 13.63 -15.55
C SER A 385 -20.74 13.91 -16.53
N GLU A 386 -21.04 14.54 -17.67
CA GLU A 386 -20.07 14.82 -18.74
C GLU A 386 -19.19 16.04 -18.41
N ARG A 387 -19.67 16.92 -17.54
CA ARG A 387 -18.93 18.11 -17.06
C ARG A 387 -18.48 17.97 -15.61
N ASN A 388 -18.28 16.74 -15.14
CA ASN A 388 -17.82 16.48 -13.78
C ASN A 388 -16.30 16.43 -13.68
N ILE A 389 -15.69 17.23 -12.80
CA ILE A 389 -14.23 17.25 -12.61
C ILE A 389 -13.65 15.93 -12.11
N LEU A 390 -14.49 15.06 -11.54
CA LEU A 390 -14.11 13.72 -11.10
C LEU A 390 -13.88 12.77 -12.28
N ASP A 391 -14.37 13.09 -13.47
CA ASP A 391 -14.07 12.33 -14.68
C ASP A 391 -12.62 12.62 -15.12
N PRO A 392 -11.72 11.62 -15.13
CA PRO A 392 -10.36 11.80 -15.62
C PRO A 392 -10.29 12.26 -17.08
N ALA A 393 -11.30 11.95 -17.91
CA ALA A 393 -11.32 12.35 -19.31
C ALA A 393 -11.46 13.88 -19.49
N LEU A 394 -12.02 14.58 -18.50
CA LEU A 394 -12.22 16.02 -18.54
C LEU A 394 -10.96 16.82 -18.19
N GLU A 395 -9.89 16.14 -17.74
CA GLU A 395 -8.67 16.79 -17.23
C GLU A 395 -8.08 17.79 -18.22
N GLU A 396 -7.75 17.34 -19.43
CA GLU A 396 -7.15 18.20 -20.45
C GLU A 396 -8.11 19.32 -20.88
N THR A 397 -9.42 19.04 -20.93
CA THR A 397 -10.43 20.04 -21.24
C THR A 397 -10.47 21.16 -20.20
N VAL A 398 -10.40 20.83 -18.91
CA VAL A 398 -10.34 21.83 -17.83
C VAL A 398 -9.05 22.65 -17.94
N LYS A 399 -7.91 22.01 -18.19
CA LYS A 399 -6.62 22.70 -18.37
C LYS A 399 -6.65 23.68 -19.54
N GLU A 400 -7.25 23.29 -20.67
CA GLU A 400 -7.38 24.17 -21.84
C GLU A 400 -8.26 25.39 -21.55
N PHE A 401 -9.41 25.19 -20.92
CA PHE A 401 -10.29 26.30 -20.58
C PHE A 401 -9.81 27.13 -19.40
N ALA A 402 -8.83 26.67 -18.62
CA ALA A 402 -8.21 27.47 -17.56
C ALA A 402 -7.35 28.62 -18.10
N LEU A 403 -6.98 28.59 -19.39
CA LEU A 403 -6.38 29.73 -20.09
C LEU A 403 -7.38 30.86 -20.37
N LEU A 404 -8.68 30.57 -20.36
CA LEU A 404 -9.69 31.61 -20.46
C LEU A 404 -9.65 32.46 -19.19
N ASP A 405 -9.60 33.78 -19.34
CA ASP A 405 -9.61 34.67 -18.18
C ASP A 405 -10.95 34.51 -17.42
N GLY A 406 -10.84 34.38 -16.09
CA GLY A 406 -11.97 34.12 -15.21
C GLY A 406 -11.79 32.89 -14.32
N ALA A 407 -12.90 32.45 -13.75
CA ALA A 407 -12.97 31.37 -12.78
C ALA A 407 -13.91 30.26 -13.25
N PHE A 408 -13.67 29.06 -12.72
CA PHE A 408 -14.63 27.97 -12.74
C PHE A 408 -15.53 28.05 -11.53
N VAL A 409 -16.80 27.70 -11.70
CA VAL A 409 -17.73 27.44 -10.60
C VAL A 409 -18.14 25.98 -10.68
N VAL A 410 -17.94 25.24 -9.60
CA VAL A 410 -18.19 23.80 -9.51
C VAL A 410 -19.16 23.55 -8.38
N ASN A 411 -20.23 22.78 -8.63
CA ASN A 411 -21.21 22.47 -7.59
C ASN A 411 -20.66 21.47 -6.56
N ARG A 412 -21.50 21.15 -5.57
CA ARG A 412 -21.17 20.21 -4.48
C ARG A 412 -20.64 18.85 -4.95
N ASN A 413 -21.15 18.36 -6.09
CA ASN A 413 -20.92 17.01 -6.60
C ASN A 413 -19.86 16.96 -7.72
N GLY A 414 -19.23 18.09 -8.04
CA GLY A 414 -18.14 18.15 -9.00
C GLY A 414 -18.53 18.59 -10.42
N ALA A 415 -19.80 18.88 -10.70
CA ALA A 415 -20.20 19.36 -12.02
C ALA A 415 -19.85 20.84 -12.19
N ILE A 416 -19.15 21.16 -13.29
CA ILE A 416 -18.78 22.52 -13.67
C ILE A 416 -20.04 23.27 -14.11
N GLN A 417 -20.41 24.30 -13.37
CA GLN A 417 -21.56 25.18 -13.65
C GLN A 417 -21.16 26.34 -14.57
N ALA A 418 -19.94 26.86 -14.42
CA ALA A 418 -19.39 27.92 -15.25
C ALA A 418 -17.89 27.77 -15.44
N ALA A 419 -17.37 28.23 -16.58
CA ALA A 419 -15.96 28.45 -16.84
C ALA A 419 -15.78 29.80 -17.55
N GLY A 420 -14.66 30.49 -17.31
CA GLY A 420 -14.47 31.87 -17.79
C GLY A 420 -15.40 32.89 -17.11
N ALA A 421 -15.79 32.63 -15.86
CA ALA A 421 -16.67 33.51 -15.11
C ALA A 421 -15.88 34.60 -14.37
N TYR A 422 -16.25 35.86 -14.53
CA TYR A 422 -15.77 36.95 -13.69
C TYR A 422 -16.45 36.90 -12.34
N LEU A 423 -15.66 36.84 -11.27
CA LEU A 423 -16.16 36.86 -9.91
C LEU A 423 -16.38 38.31 -9.46
N SER A 424 -17.61 38.64 -9.07
CA SER A 424 -18.05 39.98 -8.65
C SER A 424 -18.76 39.90 -7.29
N PRO A 425 -18.00 39.75 -6.18
CA PRO A 425 -18.57 39.75 -4.84
C PRO A 425 -19.11 41.15 -4.47
N PRO A 426 -20.09 41.24 -3.54
CA PRO A 426 -20.61 42.50 -3.04
C PRO A 426 -19.50 43.46 -2.54
N ALA A 427 -19.61 44.74 -2.90
CA ALA A 427 -18.58 45.75 -2.66
C ALA A 427 -18.31 46.02 -1.17
N GLU A 428 -19.27 45.71 -0.30
CA GLU A 428 -19.18 45.89 1.15
C GLU A 428 -18.26 44.86 1.81
N ILE A 429 -17.97 43.75 1.12
CA ILE A 429 -17.20 42.64 1.67
C ILE A 429 -15.71 42.95 1.62
N ARG A 430 -15.19 43.40 2.77
CA ARG A 430 -13.75 43.59 2.96
C ARG A 430 -13.07 42.30 3.41
N VAL A 431 -11.97 41.95 2.77
CA VAL A 431 -11.08 40.86 3.19
C VAL A 431 -9.74 41.42 3.63
N ASP A 432 -9.23 40.88 4.73
CA ASP A 432 -7.92 41.22 5.25
C ASP A 432 -6.94 40.11 4.82
N LEU A 433 -6.09 40.44 3.86
CA LEU A 433 -5.16 39.53 3.22
C LEU A 433 -3.76 40.13 3.24
N GLN A 434 -2.75 39.26 3.37
CA GLN A 434 -1.35 39.67 3.37
C GLN A 434 -0.96 40.41 2.08
N SER A 435 0.02 41.31 2.19
CA SER A 435 0.62 42.00 1.03
C SER A 435 1.23 41.00 0.06
N GLY A 436 0.99 41.17 -1.24
CA GLY A 436 1.50 40.28 -2.30
C GLY A 436 0.43 39.44 -3.02
N LEU A 437 -0.79 39.38 -2.49
CA LEU A 437 -1.92 38.71 -3.13
C LEU A 437 -2.65 39.62 -4.13
N GLY A 438 -2.68 39.21 -5.40
CA GLY A 438 -3.31 39.94 -6.50
C GLY A 438 -4.84 39.96 -6.45
N THR A 439 -5.46 40.63 -7.44
CA THR A 439 -6.93 40.84 -7.52
C THR A 439 -7.73 39.54 -7.44
N ARG A 440 -7.33 38.48 -8.16
CA ARG A 440 -7.98 37.16 -8.12
C ARG A 440 -8.07 36.57 -6.71
N HIS A 441 -7.02 36.72 -5.89
CA HIS A 441 -7.00 36.20 -4.52
C HIS A 441 -7.96 36.98 -3.61
N ARG A 442 -7.99 38.31 -3.72
CA ARG A 442 -8.92 39.16 -2.95
C ARG A 442 -10.36 38.85 -3.27
N VAL A 443 -10.66 38.70 -4.57
CA VAL A 443 -11.99 38.38 -5.05
C VAL A 443 -12.42 36.97 -4.60
N ALA A 444 -11.55 35.96 -4.76
CA ALA A 444 -11.81 34.61 -4.27
C ALA A 444 -12.06 34.58 -2.76
N ALA A 445 -11.23 35.26 -1.97
CA ALA A 445 -11.45 35.38 -0.53
C ALA A 445 -12.81 36.05 -0.23
N ALA A 446 -13.15 37.14 -0.91
CA ALA A 446 -14.43 37.84 -0.73
C ALA A 446 -15.63 36.95 -1.08
N ILE A 447 -15.57 36.17 -2.16
CA ILE A 447 -16.60 35.18 -2.52
C ILE A 447 -16.79 34.17 -1.38
N THR A 448 -15.70 33.62 -0.83
CA THR A 448 -15.80 32.66 0.30
C THR A 448 -16.22 33.29 1.62
N LYS A 449 -16.20 34.63 1.73
CA LYS A 449 -16.73 35.39 2.88
C LYS A 449 -18.23 35.69 2.69
N ALA A 450 -18.66 35.87 1.44
CA ALA A 450 -20.03 36.11 1.03
C ALA A 450 -20.89 34.83 0.99
N SER A 451 -20.24 33.67 0.86
CA SER A 451 -20.88 32.36 0.67
C SER A 451 -20.27 31.31 1.58
N ARG A 452 -20.83 30.10 1.54
CA ARG A 452 -20.26 28.90 2.18
C ARG A 452 -19.23 28.20 1.32
N ALA A 453 -18.98 28.69 0.10
CA ALA A 453 -18.08 28.09 -0.87
C ALA A 453 -16.62 28.06 -0.39
N ILE A 454 -15.83 27.21 -1.04
CA ILE A 454 -14.37 27.18 -0.94
C ILE A 454 -13.80 27.68 -2.26
N SER A 455 -12.75 28.49 -2.24
CA SER A 455 -12.09 28.91 -3.48
C SER A 455 -10.65 28.44 -3.51
N ILE A 456 -10.20 27.97 -4.66
CA ILE A 456 -8.81 27.60 -4.95
C ILE A 456 -8.32 28.55 -6.03
N VAL A 457 -7.16 29.18 -5.84
CA VAL A 457 -6.60 30.16 -6.77
C VAL A 457 -5.20 29.74 -7.16
N LEU A 458 -4.94 29.68 -8.47
CA LEU A 458 -3.61 29.49 -9.05
C LEU A 458 -3.06 30.84 -9.48
N SER A 459 -1.93 31.23 -8.89
CA SER A 459 -1.20 32.44 -9.24
C SER A 459 -0.41 32.26 -10.53
N GLN A 460 -0.70 33.08 -11.53
CA GLN A 460 0.05 33.12 -12.78
C GLN A 460 1.53 33.43 -12.56
N SER A 461 1.86 34.45 -11.77
CA SER A 461 3.23 34.92 -11.59
C SER A 461 4.08 33.98 -10.74
N SER A 462 3.52 33.45 -9.66
CA SER A 462 4.29 32.66 -8.68
C SER A 462 4.12 31.15 -8.82
N GLY A 463 3.12 30.67 -9.55
CA GLY A 463 2.74 29.25 -9.57
C GLY A 463 2.14 28.76 -8.24
N ARG A 464 1.91 29.63 -7.25
CA ARG A 464 1.33 29.22 -5.95
C ARG A 464 -0.15 28.91 -6.10
N VAL A 465 -0.58 27.82 -5.46
CA VAL A 465 -1.99 27.45 -5.32
C VAL A 465 -2.46 27.77 -3.91
N THR A 466 -3.46 28.63 -3.78
CA THR A 466 -3.97 29.13 -2.50
C THR A 466 -5.43 28.75 -2.30
N VAL A 467 -5.77 28.20 -1.13
CA VAL A 467 -7.14 27.84 -0.76
C VAL A 467 -7.71 28.84 0.23
N PHE A 468 -8.89 29.37 -0.08
CA PHE A 468 -9.64 30.31 0.76
C PHE A 468 -10.93 29.69 1.27
N ARG A 469 -11.29 30.07 2.50
CA ARG A 469 -12.60 29.80 3.08
C ARG A 469 -12.95 30.87 4.11
N GLY A 470 -14.18 31.38 4.10
CA GLY A 470 -14.63 32.38 5.07
C GLY A 470 -13.81 33.68 5.00
N GLY A 471 -13.28 34.01 3.82
CA GLY A 471 -12.41 35.17 3.62
C GLY A 471 -11.00 35.04 4.16
N LYS A 472 -10.57 33.83 4.56
CA LYS A 472 -9.23 33.58 5.09
C LYS A 472 -8.49 32.56 4.24
N GLU A 473 -7.18 32.75 4.13
CA GLU A 473 -6.28 31.73 3.62
C GLU A 473 -6.26 30.52 4.58
N VAL A 474 -6.28 29.32 4.01
CA VAL A 474 -6.32 28.06 4.76
C VAL A 474 -5.15 27.14 4.41
N LEU A 475 -4.70 27.18 3.15
CA LEU A 475 -3.62 26.36 2.63
C LEU A 475 -2.94 27.12 1.49
N THR A 476 -1.62 27.04 1.42
CA THR A 476 -0.87 27.49 0.25
C THR A 476 0.17 26.47 -0.17
N VAL A 477 0.02 25.96 -1.38
CA VAL A 477 0.95 25.03 -2.03
C VAL A 477 1.87 25.85 -2.93
N SER A 478 3.17 25.68 -2.74
CA SER A 478 4.20 26.37 -3.51
C SER A 478 5.03 25.37 -4.34
N PRO A 479 5.39 25.71 -5.59
CA PRO A 479 6.31 24.90 -6.39
C PRO A 479 7.67 24.81 -5.71
N SER A 480 8.42 23.74 -6.01
CA SER A 480 9.77 23.49 -5.44
C SER A 480 10.80 24.55 -5.86
N ARG A 481 10.64 25.13 -7.06
CA ARG A 481 11.42 26.27 -7.55
C ARG A 481 10.48 27.44 -7.79
N SER A 482 10.82 28.60 -7.25
CA SER A 482 10.03 29.80 -7.49
C SER A 482 10.21 30.24 -8.94
N ARG A 483 9.13 30.64 -9.63
CA ARG A 483 9.23 31.30 -10.95
C ARG A 483 9.93 32.68 -10.87
N VAL A 484 10.24 33.15 -9.66
CA VAL A 484 10.89 34.44 -9.41
C VAL A 484 12.40 34.39 -9.64
N ASP A 485 12.99 33.20 -9.77
CA ASP A 485 14.44 33.00 -9.95
C ASP A 485 14.90 32.84 -11.41
N VAL A 486 14.03 33.07 -12.40
CA VAL A 486 14.46 33.15 -13.80
C VAL A 486 14.95 34.58 -14.04
N PRO A 487 16.24 34.82 -14.33
CA PRO A 487 16.69 36.14 -14.75
C PRO A 487 15.88 36.52 -15.99
N VAL A 488 15.21 37.66 -15.93
CA VAL A 488 14.70 38.28 -17.14
C VAL A 488 15.93 38.60 -17.97
N GLU A 489 16.21 37.80 -18.99
CA GLU A 489 17.11 38.24 -20.05
C GLU A 489 16.46 39.50 -20.64
N SER A 490 17.07 40.64 -20.35
CA SER A 490 16.79 41.88 -21.02
C SER A 490 17.17 41.70 -22.49
N GLU A 491 16.18 41.50 -23.35
CA GLU A 491 16.34 41.68 -24.79
C GLU A 491 16.64 43.18 -25.04
N GLU A 492 17.88 43.47 -25.45
CA GLU A 492 18.25 44.69 -26.18
C GLU A 492 17.90 44.54 -27.67
#